data_AF-A0A4Q7PH97-F1
#
_entry.id   AF-A0A4Q7PH97-F1
#
_cell.length_a   1.000
_cell.length_b   1.000
_cell.length_c   1.000
_cell.angle_alpha   90.00
_cell.angle_beta   90.00
_cell.angle_gamma   90.00
#
_symmetry.space_group_name_H-M   'P 1'
#
loop_
_entity.id
_entity.type
_entity.pdbx_description
1 polymer ?
#
loop_
_entity_poly.entity_id
_entity_poly.type
_entity_poly.pdbx_seq_one_letter_code
_entity_poly.pdbx_strand_id
1 'polypeptide(L)'
;MKNIFKTLFVCFLAISLTNCEDNEKSPLAEQVNGAYVLIDIESPVIDVTAITTSTYGGTLRAPVDNVASHEFEVRRVSGGIASEFVPIYSTTTFPADFQIGAGDIATALGIDVSEILPGDRFDFVGKTTGTDGSVVYESNLNADLLGEVGQRQAYRLQTFVSCPFSIEEAIGTYQVVECDLGSLCNGHTFEMVAGEEPNTIVMIDPYNSDDPDTGEDFEVTIQVDPNSGEITIANQEAFDTGDACCPGFSPTSVSTEVGFFFSCVGVVTTTMDTTLERLSDGARFTFGPLIFQAQKL
;
A
#
# COMPACT_ATOMS: atom_id res chain seq x y z
N MET A 1 -0.30 14.71 -79.11
CA MET A 1 -0.52 15.65 -77.98
C MET A 1 -1.33 15.07 -76.82
N LYS A 2 -2.30 14.17 -77.03
CA LYS A 2 -3.17 13.62 -75.95
C LYS A 2 -2.47 12.72 -74.92
N ASN A 3 -1.31 12.14 -75.26
CA ASN A 3 -0.56 11.23 -74.37
C ASN A 3 0.56 11.92 -73.58
N ILE A 4 1.01 13.11 -73.98
CA ILE A 4 2.04 13.88 -73.25
C ILE A 4 1.45 14.52 -71.99
N PHE A 5 0.18 14.97 -72.06
CA PHE A 5 -0.52 15.53 -70.90
C PHE A 5 -0.77 14.49 -69.79
N LYS A 6 -0.97 13.21 -70.16
CA LYS A 6 -1.14 12.13 -69.18
C LYS A 6 0.17 11.79 -68.46
N THR A 7 1.29 11.78 -69.17
CA THR A 7 2.61 11.52 -68.56
C THR A 7 3.04 12.67 -67.64
N LEU A 8 2.79 13.92 -68.02
CA LEU A 8 3.13 15.07 -67.17
C LEU A 8 2.33 15.11 -65.86
N PHE A 9 1.05 14.70 -65.90
CA PHE A 9 0.19 14.65 -64.72
C PHE A 9 0.60 13.56 -63.73
N VAL A 10 1.04 12.41 -64.22
CA VAL A 10 1.54 11.30 -63.36
C VAL A 10 2.88 11.66 -62.71
N CYS A 11 3.77 12.37 -63.42
CA CYS A 11 5.03 12.86 -62.83
C CYS A 11 4.80 13.95 -61.79
N PHE A 12 3.80 14.83 -61.97
CA PHE A 12 3.48 15.86 -60.98
C PHE A 12 2.82 15.28 -59.71
N LEU A 13 2.00 14.22 -59.86
CA LEU A 13 1.38 13.52 -58.73
C LEU A 13 2.40 12.71 -57.90
N ALA A 14 3.45 12.17 -58.54
CA ALA A 14 4.49 11.41 -57.87
C ALA A 14 5.42 12.30 -57.02
N ILE A 15 5.65 13.55 -57.42
CA ILE A 15 6.50 14.52 -56.68
C ILE A 15 5.73 15.16 -55.51
N SER A 16 4.38 15.18 -55.55
CA SER A 16 3.57 15.68 -54.43
C SER A 16 3.44 14.70 -53.26
N LEU A 17 3.85 13.44 -53.41
CA LEU A 17 3.80 12.44 -52.34
C LEU A 17 5.12 12.35 -51.53
N THR A 18 6.21 12.97 -51.98
CA THR A 18 7.52 12.91 -51.30
C THR A 18 7.79 14.09 -50.36
N ASN A 19 6.82 15.00 -50.16
CA ASN A 19 6.96 16.20 -49.30
C ASN A 19 6.07 16.17 -48.04
N CYS A 20 5.51 15.01 -47.68
CA CYS A 20 4.68 14.85 -46.47
C CYS A 20 5.17 13.73 -45.54
N GLU A 21 6.46 13.38 -45.58
CA GLU A 21 7.10 12.61 -44.51
C GLU A 21 8.11 13.50 -43.80
N ASP A 22 7.63 14.63 -43.27
CA ASP A 22 8.38 15.42 -42.30
C ASP A 22 8.24 14.73 -40.92
N ASN A 23 8.84 13.53 -40.83
CA ASN A 23 8.86 12.69 -39.63
C ASN A 23 9.66 13.34 -38.47
N GLU A 24 10.26 14.52 -38.71
CA GLU A 24 11.00 15.31 -37.72
C GLU A 24 10.12 16.30 -36.93
N LYS A 25 8.81 16.40 -37.22
CA LYS A 25 7.87 17.25 -36.47
C LYS A 25 6.87 16.42 -35.67
N SER A 26 7.37 15.59 -34.76
CA SER A 26 6.54 15.27 -33.61
C SER A 26 6.30 16.58 -32.85
N PRO A 27 5.05 17.03 -32.65
CA PRO A 27 4.76 18.26 -31.90
C PRO A 27 5.05 18.11 -30.40
N LEU A 28 5.48 16.93 -29.97
CA LEU A 28 5.90 16.64 -28.61
C LEU A 28 7.37 17.05 -28.45
N ALA A 29 7.68 17.68 -27.32
CA ALA A 29 9.06 17.95 -26.96
C ALA A 29 9.88 16.65 -27.00
N GLU A 30 11.17 16.78 -27.32
CA GLU A 30 12.12 15.68 -27.26
C GLU A 30 12.04 15.03 -25.87
N GLN A 31 11.76 13.72 -25.82
CA GLN A 31 11.68 13.00 -24.56
C GLN A 31 13.09 12.82 -24.00
N VAL A 32 13.36 13.47 -22.88
CA VAL A 32 14.60 13.28 -22.13
C VAL A 32 14.38 12.12 -21.16
N ASN A 33 15.27 11.13 -21.19
CA ASN A 33 15.22 10.00 -20.27
C ASN A 33 15.54 10.47 -18.85
N GLY A 34 14.54 10.53 -17.98
CA GLY A 34 14.73 10.81 -16.56
C GLY A 34 15.44 9.65 -15.84
N ALA A 35 16.25 9.97 -14.83
CA ALA A 35 16.86 8.97 -13.97
C ALA A 35 15.79 8.26 -13.15
N TYR A 36 15.68 6.94 -13.29
CA TYR A 36 14.63 6.14 -12.67
C TYR A 36 15.19 4.85 -12.08
N VAL A 37 14.81 4.54 -10.84
CA VAL A 37 15.18 3.31 -10.15
C VAL A 37 13.91 2.59 -9.74
N LEU A 38 13.88 1.29 -10.02
CA LEU A 38 12.83 0.39 -9.59
C LEU A 38 13.37 -0.63 -8.60
N ILE A 39 12.48 -1.20 -7.79
CA ILE A 39 12.81 -2.24 -6.82
C ILE A 39 11.90 -3.45 -6.99
N ASP A 40 12.52 -4.62 -7.06
CA ASP A 40 11.83 -5.91 -6.96
C ASP A 40 11.94 -6.38 -5.51
N ILE A 41 10.90 -6.13 -4.69
CA ILE A 41 10.90 -6.55 -3.27
C ILE A 41 10.81 -8.08 -3.18
N GLU A 42 11.75 -8.66 -2.44
CA GLU A 42 11.88 -10.10 -2.21
C GLU A 42 11.59 -10.46 -0.74
N SER A 43 11.81 -9.51 0.18
CA SER A 43 11.53 -9.66 1.62
C SER A 43 10.74 -8.43 2.10
N PRO A 44 9.41 -8.53 2.22
CA PRO A 44 8.55 -7.36 2.43
C PRO A 44 8.43 -6.92 3.90
N VAL A 45 8.77 -7.78 4.85
CA VAL A 45 8.62 -7.56 6.29
C VAL A 45 9.89 -7.91 7.06
N ILE A 46 10.08 -7.27 8.21
CA ILE A 46 11.10 -7.66 9.19
C ILE A 46 10.43 -8.58 10.20
N ASP A 47 10.86 -9.84 10.25
CA ASP A 47 10.36 -10.85 11.19
C ASP A 47 10.97 -10.64 12.57
N VAL A 48 10.13 -10.32 13.55
CA VAL A 48 10.54 -10.11 14.94
C VAL A 48 11.08 -11.38 15.61
N THR A 49 10.62 -12.56 15.19
CA THR A 49 11.11 -13.85 15.72
C THR A 49 12.54 -14.14 15.23
N ALA A 50 12.94 -13.50 14.14
CA ALA A 50 14.25 -13.59 13.53
C ALA A 50 14.90 -12.21 13.37
N ILE A 51 14.66 -11.28 14.31
CA ILE A 51 15.00 -9.84 14.20
C ILE A 51 16.47 -9.54 13.87
N THR A 52 17.38 -10.45 14.24
CA THR A 52 18.82 -10.32 13.98
C THR A 52 19.26 -10.78 12.60
N THR A 53 18.43 -11.54 11.90
CA THR A 53 18.73 -12.13 10.59
C THR A 53 17.74 -11.75 9.50
N SER A 54 16.54 -11.31 9.86
CA SER A 54 15.52 -10.87 8.92
C SER A 54 15.88 -9.51 8.33
N THR A 55 15.61 -9.35 7.04
CA THR A 55 15.86 -8.11 6.28
C THR A 55 14.63 -7.72 5.50
N TYR A 56 14.44 -6.41 5.36
CA TYR A 56 13.55 -5.83 4.38
C TYR A 56 14.34 -5.49 3.11
N GLY A 57 13.79 -5.83 1.95
CA GLY A 57 14.29 -5.32 0.68
C GLY A 57 14.22 -6.30 -0.48
N GLY A 58 15.16 -6.15 -1.42
CA GLY A 58 15.19 -6.86 -2.69
C GLY A 58 16.17 -6.23 -3.68
N THR A 59 15.91 -6.39 -4.98
CA THR A 59 16.84 -5.97 -6.02
C THR A 59 16.49 -4.59 -6.59
N LEU A 60 17.39 -3.61 -6.44
CA LEU A 60 17.31 -2.32 -7.11
C LEU A 60 17.81 -2.43 -8.55
N ARG A 61 17.10 -1.84 -9.50
CA ARG A 61 17.49 -1.79 -10.91
C ARG A 61 17.33 -0.39 -11.48
N ALA A 62 18.29 0.01 -12.31
CA ALA A 62 18.15 1.15 -13.21
C ALA A 62 17.84 0.59 -14.61
N PRO A 63 16.65 0.84 -15.19
CA PRO A 63 16.30 0.32 -16.52
C PRO A 63 17.17 0.89 -17.64
N VAL A 64 17.77 2.05 -17.40
CA VAL A 64 18.64 2.77 -18.32
C VAL A 64 19.89 3.17 -17.55
N ASP A 65 21.05 3.18 -18.23
CA ASP A 65 22.34 3.58 -17.67
C ASP A 65 22.47 5.11 -17.52
N ASN A 66 21.45 5.76 -16.92
CA ASN A 66 21.40 7.20 -16.66
C ASN A 66 21.35 7.53 -15.16
N VAL A 67 21.54 6.54 -14.29
CA VAL A 67 21.57 6.72 -12.82
C VAL A 67 23.02 6.72 -12.34
N ALA A 68 23.42 7.79 -11.64
CA ALA A 68 24.74 7.91 -11.02
C ALA A 68 24.75 7.35 -9.58
N SER A 69 23.70 7.64 -8.81
CA SER A 69 23.53 7.10 -7.46
C SER A 69 22.06 7.02 -7.06
N HIS A 70 21.78 6.15 -6.09
CA HIS A 70 20.50 6.09 -5.41
C HIS A 70 20.73 5.93 -3.90
N GLU A 71 19.96 6.66 -3.10
CA GLU A 71 20.11 6.80 -1.66
C GLU A 71 18.75 6.59 -0.99
N PHE A 72 18.72 5.95 0.18
CA PHE A 72 17.55 5.89 1.04
C PHE A 72 17.83 6.51 2.40
N GLU A 73 16.84 7.24 2.88
CA GLU A 73 16.68 7.59 4.29
C GLU A 73 15.53 6.78 4.87
N VAL A 74 15.59 6.47 6.16
CA VAL A 74 14.56 5.74 6.90
C VAL A 74 14.09 6.56 8.09
N ARG A 75 12.82 6.41 8.46
CA ARG A 75 12.34 6.79 9.79
C ARG A 75 11.54 5.67 10.40
N ARG A 76 11.47 5.65 11.73
CA ARG A 76 10.59 4.76 12.50
C ARG A 76 9.28 5.46 12.82
N VAL A 77 8.17 4.75 12.73
CA VAL A 77 6.88 5.15 13.28
C VAL A 77 6.48 4.09 14.31
N SER A 78 6.39 4.49 15.57
CA SER A 78 6.05 3.61 16.69
C SER A 78 4.95 4.25 17.52
N GLY A 79 3.86 3.51 17.77
CA GLY A 79 2.69 4.04 18.48
C GLY A 79 2.12 5.32 17.84
N GLY A 80 2.17 5.42 16.51
CA GLY A 80 1.73 6.60 15.75
C GLY A 80 2.71 7.79 15.75
N ILE A 81 3.82 7.72 16.48
CA ILE A 81 4.81 8.80 16.54
C ILE A 81 5.94 8.51 15.55
N ALA A 82 6.14 9.43 14.61
CA ALA A 82 7.22 9.34 13.62
C ALA A 82 8.51 10.01 14.14
N SER A 83 9.64 9.35 13.93
CA SER A 83 10.98 9.94 14.11
C SER A 83 11.37 10.82 12.91
N GLU A 84 12.49 11.53 13.07
CA GLU A 84 13.19 12.16 11.94
C GLU A 84 13.73 11.09 10.98
N PHE A 85 13.90 11.48 9.72
CA PHE A 85 14.57 10.66 8.71
C PHE A 85 16.09 10.66 8.93
N VAL A 86 16.70 9.49 8.79
CA VAL A 86 18.15 9.29 8.87
C VAL A 86 18.65 8.51 7.65
N PRO A 87 19.84 8.81 7.10
CA PRO A 87 20.41 8.03 6.00
C PRO A 87 20.66 6.58 6.41
N ILE A 88 20.32 5.63 5.53
CA ILE A 88 20.53 4.20 5.81
C ILE A 88 21.21 3.43 4.69
N TYR A 89 21.04 3.85 3.44
CA TYR A 89 21.57 3.11 2.30
C TYR A 89 21.99 4.05 1.17
N SER A 90 23.04 3.67 0.45
CA SER A 90 23.42 4.32 -0.80
C SER A 90 24.09 3.33 -1.74
N THR A 91 23.87 3.49 -3.04
CA THR A 91 24.53 2.70 -4.09
C THR A 91 24.84 3.57 -5.31
N THR A 92 25.87 3.18 -6.05
CA THR A 92 26.26 3.76 -7.35
C THR A 92 26.34 2.70 -8.45
N THR A 93 25.88 1.49 -8.17
CA THR A 93 25.97 0.34 -9.08
C THR A 93 24.61 -0.32 -9.20
N PHE A 94 24.23 -0.73 -10.41
CA PHE A 94 22.96 -1.41 -10.69
C PHE A 94 23.18 -2.66 -11.56
N PRO A 95 22.45 -3.76 -11.34
CA PRO A 95 21.53 -3.97 -10.20
C PRO A 95 22.27 -3.99 -8.86
N ALA A 96 21.59 -3.53 -7.80
CA ALA A 96 22.12 -3.52 -6.44
C ALA A 96 21.22 -4.33 -5.50
N ASP A 97 21.85 -5.02 -4.55
CA ASP A 97 21.15 -5.70 -3.48
C ASP A 97 20.85 -4.69 -2.37
N PHE A 98 19.58 -4.51 -2.07
CA PHE A 98 19.07 -3.65 -1.00
C PHE A 98 18.48 -4.57 0.07
N GLN A 99 19.20 -4.76 1.16
CA GLN A 99 18.78 -5.59 2.29
C GLN A 99 19.05 -4.80 3.57
N ILE A 100 17.98 -4.40 4.26
CA ILE A 100 18.06 -3.59 5.48
C ILE A 100 17.46 -4.40 6.63
N GLY A 101 18.30 -4.75 7.61
CA GLY A 101 17.86 -5.43 8.83
C GLY A 101 17.49 -4.46 9.95
N ALA A 102 16.88 -4.98 11.01
CA ALA A 102 16.59 -4.21 12.22
C ALA A 102 17.86 -3.63 12.87
N GLY A 103 19.00 -4.34 12.77
CA GLY A 103 20.29 -3.86 13.26
C GLY A 103 20.80 -2.61 12.54
N ASP A 104 20.63 -2.55 11.22
CA ASP A 104 21.03 -1.40 10.41
C ASP A 104 20.18 -0.18 10.77
N ILE A 105 18.87 -0.40 10.92
CA ILE A 105 17.90 0.63 11.30
C ILE A 105 18.19 1.16 12.72
N ALA A 106 18.39 0.26 13.69
CA ALA A 106 18.70 0.65 15.06
C ALA A 106 19.98 1.50 15.13
N THR A 107 21.02 1.08 14.38
CA THR A 107 22.28 1.83 14.27
C THR A 107 22.08 3.20 13.64
N ALA A 108 21.30 3.30 12.55
CA ALA A 108 21.03 4.56 11.87
C ALA A 108 20.24 5.55 12.75
N LEU A 109 19.27 5.04 13.51
CA LEU A 109 18.43 5.83 14.42
C LEU A 109 19.11 6.12 15.78
N GLY A 110 20.20 5.42 16.11
CA GLY A 110 20.89 5.54 17.40
C GLY A 110 20.11 4.96 18.58
N ILE A 111 19.32 3.90 18.34
CA ILE A 111 18.54 3.17 19.35
C ILE A 111 19.08 1.75 19.53
N ASP A 112 18.65 1.06 20.59
CA ASP A 112 18.92 -0.38 20.74
C ASP A 112 17.96 -1.21 19.88
N VAL A 113 18.43 -2.35 19.33
CA VAL A 113 17.58 -3.24 18.52
C VAL A 113 16.38 -3.78 19.31
N SER A 114 16.53 -3.94 20.63
CA SER A 114 15.42 -4.35 21.50
C SER A 114 14.32 -3.30 21.65
N GLU A 115 14.58 -2.05 21.24
CA GLU A 115 13.56 -1.00 21.17
C GLU A 115 12.69 -1.13 19.92
N ILE A 116 13.09 -1.94 18.93
CA ILE A 116 12.28 -2.23 17.74
C ILE A 116 11.26 -3.31 18.13
N LEU A 117 9.99 -2.94 18.12
CA LEU A 117 8.88 -3.76 18.62
C LEU A 117 7.98 -4.23 17.46
N PRO A 118 7.25 -5.35 17.62
CA PRO A 118 6.21 -5.73 16.67
C PRO A 118 5.20 -4.60 16.46
N GLY A 119 4.79 -4.38 15.22
CA GLY A 119 3.91 -3.29 14.81
C GLY A 119 4.62 -1.96 14.55
N ASP A 120 5.92 -1.84 14.83
CA ASP A 120 6.71 -0.72 14.33
C ASP A 120 6.70 -0.70 12.81
N ARG A 121 6.55 0.50 12.26
CA ARG A 121 6.60 0.75 10.82
C ARG A 121 7.86 1.51 10.49
N PHE A 122 8.51 1.16 9.38
CA PHE A 122 9.61 1.92 8.82
C PHE A 122 9.23 2.47 7.46
N ASP A 123 9.34 3.79 7.33
CA ASP A 123 9.11 4.49 6.07
C ASP A 123 10.48 4.81 5.47
N PHE A 124 10.69 4.42 4.22
CA PHE A 124 11.89 4.75 3.45
C PHE A 124 11.57 5.77 2.36
N VAL A 125 12.43 6.77 2.22
CA VAL A 125 12.36 7.77 1.15
C VAL A 125 13.62 7.69 0.30
N GLY A 126 13.43 7.47 -0.99
CA GLY A 126 14.48 7.31 -1.97
C GLY A 126 14.80 8.61 -2.70
N LYS A 127 16.07 8.75 -3.07
CA LYS A 127 16.59 9.86 -3.88
C LYS A 127 17.51 9.30 -4.94
N THR A 128 17.22 9.62 -6.20
CA THR A 128 18.07 9.24 -7.34
C THR A 128 18.82 10.47 -7.85
N THR A 129 20.12 10.32 -8.07
CA THR A 129 20.92 11.31 -8.81
C THR A 129 21.28 10.75 -10.18
N GLY A 130 20.90 11.46 -11.24
CA GLY A 130 21.21 11.10 -12.62
C GLY A 130 22.66 11.39 -13.00
N THR A 131 23.15 10.75 -14.05
CA THR A 131 24.50 11.03 -14.60
C THR A 131 24.64 12.43 -15.21
N ASP A 132 23.52 13.07 -15.52
CA ASP A 132 23.40 14.46 -15.94
C ASP A 132 23.34 15.47 -14.76
N GLY A 133 23.37 14.97 -13.52
CA GLY A 133 23.26 15.77 -12.29
C GLY A 133 21.83 16.11 -11.89
N SER A 134 20.81 15.60 -12.59
CA SER A 134 19.42 15.71 -12.16
C SER A 134 19.19 14.97 -10.83
N VAL A 135 18.28 15.47 -10.01
CA VAL A 135 17.90 14.84 -8.74
C VAL A 135 16.41 14.55 -8.75
N VAL A 136 16.06 13.29 -8.52
CA VAL A 136 14.68 12.79 -8.56
C VAL A 136 14.29 12.28 -7.17
N TYR A 137 13.13 12.75 -6.72
CA TYR A 137 12.41 12.31 -5.52
C TYR A 137 11.01 11.88 -5.96
N GLU A 138 10.26 11.19 -5.09
CA GLU A 138 8.84 10.90 -5.29
C GLU A 138 8.05 12.16 -5.69
N SER A 139 8.24 13.27 -4.97
CA SER A 139 7.53 14.54 -5.19
C SER A 139 7.73 15.17 -6.57
N ASN A 140 8.78 14.75 -7.30
CA ASN A 140 9.13 15.27 -8.61
C ASN A 140 8.81 14.27 -9.74
N LEU A 141 8.24 13.10 -9.41
CA LEU A 141 7.72 12.19 -10.41
C LEU A 141 6.45 12.76 -11.05
N ASN A 142 6.20 12.38 -12.31
CA ASN A 142 4.94 12.73 -12.95
C ASN A 142 3.79 11.92 -12.32
N ALA A 143 2.56 12.42 -12.47
CA ALA A 143 1.38 11.78 -11.88
C ALA A 143 1.17 10.33 -12.37
N ASP A 144 1.55 10.04 -13.61
CA ASP A 144 1.42 8.71 -14.21
C ASP A 144 2.34 7.68 -13.51
N LEU A 145 3.57 8.06 -13.15
CA LEU A 145 4.49 7.20 -12.39
C LEU A 145 4.10 7.09 -10.91
N LEU A 146 3.49 8.14 -10.34
CA LEU A 146 3.01 8.12 -8.96
C LEU A 146 1.77 7.24 -8.76
N GLY A 147 0.85 7.26 -9.72
CA GLY A 147 -0.42 6.55 -9.62
C GLY A 147 -0.33 5.05 -9.90
N GLU A 148 0.78 4.58 -10.47
CA GLU A 148 0.89 3.21 -10.96
C GLU A 148 1.83 2.36 -10.11
N VAL A 149 1.26 1.59 -9.18
CA VAL A 149 1.98 0.65 -8.30
C VAL A 149 2.83 -0.34 -9.10
N GLY A 150 2.38 -0.72 -10.31
CA GLY A 150 3.10 -1.60 -11.22
C GLY A 150 4.45 -1.06 -11.70
N GLN A 151 4.73 0.24 -11.55
CA GLN A 151 6.00 0.85 -11.91
C GLN A 151 7.12 0.55 -10.91
N ARG A 152 6.79 -0.02 -9.74
CA ARG A 152 7.75 -0.49 -8.72
C ARG A 152 8.81 0.55 -8.35
N GLN A 153 8.37 1.79 -8.26
CA GLN A 153 9.23 2.93 -7.98
C GLN A 153 9.99 2.74 -6.66
N ALA A 154 11.28 3.09 -6.64
CA ALA A 154 12.14 2.94 -5.47
C ALA A 154 12.28 4.25 -4.66
N TYR A 155 11.25 5.09 -4.60
CA TYR A 155 11.27 6.40 -3.93
C TYR A 155 10.45 6.48 -2.66
N ARG A 156 9.43 5.63 -2.52
CA ARG A 156 8.66 5.50 -1.29
C ARG A 156 8.37 4.05 -1.02
N LEU A 157 8.99 3.54 0.03
CA LEU A 157 8.86 2.16 0.46
C LEU A 157 8.45 2.12 1.94
N GLN A 158 7.78 1.06 2.33
CA GLN A 158 7.32 0.87 3.69
C GLN A 158 7.45 -0.60 4.07
N THR A 159 7.82 -0.84 5.32
CA THR A 159 7.81 -2.18 5.90
C THR A 159 7.35 -2.12 7.35
N PHE A 160 7.00 -3.28 7.88
CA PHE A 160 6.60 -3.45 9.26
C PHE A 160 7.46 -4.51 9.92
N VAL A 161 7.63 -4.35 11.23
CA VAL A 161 8.10 -5.41 12.10
C VAL A 161 6.90 -6.30 12.37
N SER A 162 6.87 -7.46 11.71
CA SER A 162 5.77 -8.41 11.79
C SER A 162 6.24 -9.71 12.44
N CYS A 163 5.29 -10.54 12.81
CA CYS A 163 5.51 -11.92 13.23
C CYS A 163 4.72 -12.85 12.30
N PRO A 164 5.21 -14.08 12.07
CA PRO A 164 4.43 -15.10 11.40
C PRO A 164 3.07 -15.23 12.08
N PHE A 165 2.01 -15.26 11.28
CA PHE A 165 0.66 -15.30 11.84
C PHE A 165 0.41 -16.64 12.53
N SER A 166 -0.14 -16.57 13.73
CA SER A 166 -0.57 -17.73 14.52
C SER A 166 -2.01 -17.56 14.94
N ILE A 167 -2.89 -18.47 14.49
CA ILE A 167 -4.31 -18.48 14.88
C ILE A 167 -4.46 -18.63 16.39
N GLU A 168 -3.66 -19.49 17.02
CA GLU A 168 -3.70 -19.71 18.47
C GLU A 168 -3.38 -18.43 19.26
N GLU A 169 -2.49 -17.59 18.74
CA GLU A 169 -2.16 -16.29 19.34
C GLU A 169 -3.18 -15.22 18.98
N ALA A 170 -3.82 -15.33 17.81
CA ALA A 170 -4.81 -14.38 17.33
C ALA A 170 -6.17 -14.47 18.06
N ILE A 171 -6.62 -15.66 18.49
CA ILE A 171 -7.94 -15.82 19.13
C ILE A 171 -7.99 -15.27 20.57
N GLY A 172 -9.13 -14.72 20.97
CA GLY A 172 -9.40 -14.25 22.34
C GLY A 172 -10.17 -12.92 22.38
N THR A 173 -10.21 -12.29 23.56
CA THR A 173 -10.92 -11.02 23.76
C THR A 173 -10.06 -9.83 23.32
N TYR A 174 -10.64 -8.95 22.51
CA TYR A 174 -10.03 -7.71 22.05
C TYR A 174 -10.81 -6.51 22.56
N GLN A 175 -10.11 -5.39 22.71
CA GLN A 175 -10.71 -4.08 22.91
C GLN A 175 -10.38 -3.20 21.70
N VAL A 176 -11.39 -2.52 21.16
CA VAL A 176 -11.20 -1.48 20.15
C VAL A 176 -10.50 -0.28 20.79
N VAL A 177 -9.32 0.05 20.26
CA VAL A 177 -8.47 1.15 20.73
C VAL A 177 -8.76 2.42 19.94
N GLU A 178 -9.00 2.29 18.64
CA GLU A 178 -9.30 3.41 17.75
C GLU A 178 -10.33 2.98 16.70
N CYS A 179 -11.35 3.81 16.53
CA CYS A 179 -12.38 3.58 15.53
C CYS A 179 -13.12 4.88 15.17
N ASP A 180 -13.24 5.16 13.88
CA ASP A 180 -13.82 6.41 13.36
C ASP A 180 -15.35 6.49 13.48
N LEU A 181 -16.03 5.39 13.82
CA LEU A 181 -17.48 5.34 14.06
C LEU A 181 -17.86 5.83 15.48
N GLY A 182 -16.92 6.42 16.21
CA GLY A 182 -17.21 7.09 17.48
C GLY A 182 -17.67 6.11 18.56
N SER A 183 -18.81 6.40 19.19
CA SER A 183 -19.32 5.61 20.33
C SER A 183 -19.78 4.21 19.97
N LEU A 184 -19.93 3.90 18.68
CA LEU A 184 -20.34 2.58 18.21
C LEU A 184 -19.32 1.50 18.60
N CYS A 185 -18.03 1.84 18.53
CA CYS A 185 -16.94 0.87 18.67
C CYS A 185 -15.86 1.31 19.67
N ASN A 186 -15.65 2.60 19.96
CA ASN A 186 -14.51 3.01 20.79
C ASN A 186 -14.60 2.46 22.23
N GLY A 187 -13.59 1.68 22.62
CA GLY A 187 -13.51 1.03 23.93
C GLY A 187 -14.37 -0.22 24.07
N HIS A 188 -15.14 -0.59 23.04
CA HIS A 188 -15.93 -1.82 23.01
C HIS A 188 -15.01 -3.05 22.99
N THR A 189 -15.47 -4.14 23.59
CA THR A 189 -14.74 -5.41 23.65
C THR A 189 -15.50 -6.47 22.89
N PHE A 190 -14.77 -7.20 22.04
CA PHE A 190 -15.32 -8.23 21.17
C PHE A 190 -14.45 -9.47 21.19
N GLU A 191 -14.99 -10.60 20.74
CA GLU A 191 -14.24 -11.87 20.66
C GLU A 191 -13.68 -12.07 19.25
N MET A 192 -12.45 -12.55 19.17
CA MET A 192 -11.87 -13.10 17.95
C MET A 192 -11.81 -14.62 18.05
N VAL A 193 -12.39 -15.29 17.06
CA VAL A 193 -12.41 -16.75 16.96
C VAL A 193 -11.78 -17.22 15.65
N ALA A 194 -11.36 -18.49 15.61
CA ALA A 194 -10.84 -19.07 14.38
C ALA A 194 -11.98 -19.19 13.35
N GLY A 195 -11.72 -18.75 12.11
CA GLY A 195 -12.65 -18.99 11.01
C GLY A 195 -12.57 -20.44 10.50
N GLU A 196 -13.51 -20.79 9.63
CA GLU A 196 -13.60 -22.16 9.07
C GLU A 196 -12.48 -22.46 8.07
N GLU A 197 -11.97 -21.42 7.40
CA GLU A 197 -10.94 -21.54 6.37
C GLU A 197 -9.53 -21.28 6.93
N PRO A 198 -8.47 -21.86 6.33
CA PRO A 198 -7.11 -21.62 6.76
C PRO A 198 -6.72 -20.13 6.77
N ASN A 199 -6.04 -19.71 7.83
CA ASN A 199 -5.59 -18.32 8.04
C ASN A 199 -6.74 -17.30 8.04
N THR A 200 -7.93 -17.71 8.51
CA THR A 200 -9.05 -16.80 8.74
C THR A 200 -9.37 -16.64 10.23
N ILE A 201 -9.76 -15.43 10.61
CA ILE A 201 -10.24 -15.06 11.95
C ILE A 201 -11.59 -14.36 11.78
N VAL A 202 -12.51 -14.58 12.72
CA VAL A 202 -13.80 -13.90 12.75
C VAL A 202 -13.85 -13.00 13.97
N MET A 203 -14.16 -11.72 13.74
CA MET A 203 -14.52 -10.79 14.80
C MET A 203 -16.01 -10.90 15.07
N ILE A 204 -16.39 -11.22 16.30
CA ILE A 204 -17.78 -11.35 16.74
C ILE A 204 -18.22 -10.03 17.36
N ASP A 205 -19.16 -9.33 16.74
CA ASP A 205 -19.64 -8.01 17.15
C ASP A 205 -18.55 -6.93 17.31
N PRO A 206 -17.69 -6.67 16.30
CA PRO A 206 -16.64 -5.66 16.45
C PRO A 206 -17.16 -4.22 16.59
N TYR A 207 -18.45 -3.99 16.36
CA TYR A 207 -19.09 -2.68 16.25
C TYR A 207 -20.25 -2.47 17.21
N ASN A 208 -20.46 -3.37 18.19
CA ASN A 208 -21.56 -3.29 19.15
C ASN A 208 -22.91 -3.04 18.46
N SER A 209 -23.23 -3.84 17.45
CA SER A 209 -24.42 -3.68 16.61
C SER A 209 -24.97 -5.04 16.19
N ASP A 210 -26.30 -5.12 16.13
CA ASP A 210 -27.04 -6.33 15.80
C ASP A 210 -27.71 -6.17 14.44
N ASP A 211 -27.82 -7.26 13.68
CA ASP A 211 -28.55 -7.27 12.42
C ASP A 211 -30.06 -7.01 12.70
N PRO A 212 -30.66 -5.96 12.11
CA PRO A 212 -32.05 -5.61 12.36
C PRO A 212 -33.05 -6.64 11.85
N ASP A 213 -32.66 -7.50 10.90
CA ASP A 213 -33.53 -8.53 10.31
C ASP A 213 -33.49 -9.84 11.10
N THR A 214 -32.33 -10.21 11.66
CA THR A 214 -32.13 -11.48 12.37
C THR A 214 -32.06 -11.33 13.90
N GLY A 215 -31.59 -10.18 14.38
CA GLY A 215 -31.28 -9.92 15.79
C GLY A 215 -30.00 -10.63 16.26
N GLU A 216 -29.17 -11.09 15.34
CA GLU A 216 -27.87 -11.71 15.62
C GLU A 216 -26.75 -10.67 15.48
N ASP A 217 -25.68 -10.85 16.24
CA ASP A 217 -24.48 -10.02 16.19
C ASP A 217 -23.85 -10.05 14.79
N PHE A 218 -23.34 -8.92 14.31
CA PHE A 218 -22.56 -8.93 13.07
C PHE A 218 -21.20 -9.62 13.25
N GLU A 219 -20.83 -10.46 12.28
CA GLU A 219 -19.53 -11.10 12.22
C GLU A 219 -18.71 -10.55 11.06
N VAL A 220 -17.41 -10.27 11.30
CA VAL A 220 -16.49 -9.82 10.26
C VAL A 220 -15.37 -10.83 10.11
N THR A 221 -15.36 -11.51 8.96
CA THR A 221 -14.29 -12.45 8.61
C THR A 221 -13.09 -11.73 8.00
N ILE A 222 -11.91 -12.03 8.53
CA ILE A 222 -10.62 -11.50 8.10
C ILE A 222 -9.79 -12.64 7.52
N GLN A 223 -9.25 -12.45 6.31
CA GLN A 223 -8.22 -13.32 5.74
C GLN A 223 -6.84 -12.74 6.04
N VAL A 224 -5.93 -13.56 6.56
CA VAL A 224 -4.57 -13.17 6.91
C VAL A 224 -3.55 -13.88 6.01
N ASP A 225 -2.56 -13.16 5.50
CA ASP A 225 -1.36 -13.77 4.90
C ASP A 225 -0.48 -14.32 6.02
N PRO A 226 -0.19 -15.64 6.03
CA PRO A 226 0.51 -16.26 7.15
C PRO A 226 1.97 -15.80 7.32
N ASN A 227 2.58 -15.23 6.27
CA ASN A 227 3.99 -14.85 6.26
C ASN A 227 4.17 -13.37 6.60
N SER A 228 3.30 -12.49 6.11
CA SER A 228 3.42 -11.05 6.34
C SER A 228 2.55 -10.54 7.49
N GLY A 229 1.48 -11.26 7.84
CA GLY A 229 0.44 -10.77 8.74
C GLY A 229 -0.47 -9.72 8.09
N GLU A 230 -0.36 -9.50 6.77
CA GLU A 230 -1.27 -8.62 6.04
C GLU A 230 -2.68 -9.20 6.04
N ILE A 231 -3.67 -8.33 6.18
CA ILE A 231 -5.08 -8.73 6.20
C ILE A 231 -5.87 -8.15 5.04
N THR A 232 -6.88 -8.91 4.64
CA THR A 232 -7.94 -8.46 3.74
C THR A 232 -9.30 -8.80 4.34
N ILE A 233 -10.28 -7.95 4.04
CA ILE A 233 -11.67 -8.13 4.46
C ILE A 233 -12.51 -8.01 3.19
N ALA A 234 -13.13 -9.11 2.79
CA ALA A 234 -14.08 -9.09 1.68
C ALA A 234 -15.31 -8.25 2.06
N ASN A 235 -15.95 -7.63 1.07
CA ASN A 235 -17.15 -6.83 1.31
C ASN A 235 -18.25 -7.67 1.97
N GLN A 236 -18.54 -7.39 3.23
CA GLN A 236 -19.54 -8.05 4.05
C GLN A 236 -20.21 -7.05 4.98
N GLU A 237 -21.45 -7.32 5.39
CA GLU A 237 -22.18 -6.49 6.36
C GLU A 237 -21.51 -6.57 7.74
N ALA A 238 -21.45 -5.45 8.46
CA ALA A 238 -20.69 -5.37 9.71
C ALA A 238 -21.38 -4.60 10.83
N PHE A 239 -22.35 -3.73 10.54
CA PHE A 239 -23.16 -3.04 11.55
C PHE A 239 -24.42 -2.44 10.92
N ASP A 240 -25.45 -2.21 11.73
CA ASP A 240 -26.63 -1.46 11.31
C ASP A 240 -26.27 0.03 11.15
N THR A 241 -26.57 0.58 9.97
CA THR A 241 -26.43 2.01 9.70
C THR A 241 -27.30 2.86 10.64
N GLY A 242 -28.43 2.30 11.10
CA GLY A 242 -29.31 2.91 12.08
C GLY A 242 -28.60 3.27 13.38
N ASP A 243 -27.70 2.41 13.85
CA ASP A 243 -26.92 2.61 15.09
C ASP A 243 -25.85 3.69 14.94
N ALA A 244 -25.28 3.82 13.73
CA ALA A 244 -24.23 4.80 13.46
C ALA A 244 -24.77 6.23 13.31
N CYS A 245 -25.85 6.43 12.55
CA CYS A 245 -26.40 7.79 12.38
C CYS A 245 -27.85 7.86 11.91
N CYS A 246 -28.29 6.95 11.05
CA CYS A 246 -29.33 7.29 10.08
C CYS A 246 -30.21 6.08 9.72
N PRO A 247 -31.42 5.98 10.29
CA PRO A 247 -32.40 4.97 9.87
C PRO A 247 -32.80 5.12 8.40
N GLY A 248 -33.22 4.02 7.77
CA GLY A 248 -33.68 4.00 6.38
C GLY A 248 -32.60 3.64 5.34
N PHE A 249 -31.46 3.15 5.83
CA PHE A 249 -30.39 2.54 5.03
C PHE A 249 -30.30 1.04 5.37
N SER A 250 -29.71 0.27 4.46
CA SER A 250 -29.29 -1.11 4.73
C SER A 250 -28.21 -1.15 5.83
N PRO A 251 -27.91 -2.32 6.40
CA PRO A 251 -26.65 -2.53 7.11
C PRO A 251 -25.46 -2.02 6.28
N THR A 252 -24.46 -1.46 6.96
CA THR A 252 -23.24 -1.00 6.31
C THR A 252 -22.31 -2.18 6.10
N SER A 253 -21.87 -2.36 4.87
CA SER A 253 -20.78 -3.28 4.53
C SER A 253 -19.41 -2.63 4.71
N VAL A 254 -18.44 -3.42 5.15
CA VAL A 254 -17.03 -3.04 5.24
C VAL A 254 -16.17 -3.92 4.35
N SER A 255 -15.08 -3.36 3.84
CA SER A 255 -14.03 -4.10 3.14
C SER A 255 -12.68 -3.44 3.36
N THR A 256 -11.59 -4.20 3.21
CA THR A 256 -10.23 -3.62 3.14
C THR A 256 -9.38 -4.42 2.17
N GLU A 257 -8.62 -3.70 1.36
CA GLU A 257 -7.61 -4.28 0.47
C GLU A 257 -6.27 -4.51 1.20
N VAL A 258 -5.97 -3.75 2.26
CA VAL A 258 -4.73 -3.87 3.03
C VAL A 258 -4.96 -3.45 4.50
N GLY A 259 -4.60 -4.34 5.41
CA GLY A 259 -4.38 -4.04 6.83
C GLY A 259 -3.29 -4.95 7.41
N PHE A 260 -3.07 -4.91 8.73
CA PHE A 260 -2.15 -5.81 9.41
C PHE A 260 -2.76 -6.44 10.66
N PHE A 261 -2.41 -7.70 10.89
CA PHE A 261 -2.65 -8.43 12.12
C PHE A 261 -1.32 -8.97 12.65
N PHE A 262 -0.88 -8.40 13.76
CA PHE A 262 0.28 -8.84 14.52
C PHE A 262 -0.15 -9.79 15.64
N SER A 263 -0.32 -11.09 15.33
CA SER A 263 -0.88 -12.08 16.28
C SER A 263 -0.06 -12.21 17.56
N CYS A 264 1.27 -12.12 17.46
CA CYS A 264 2.20 -12.24 18.61
C CYS A 264 2.04 -11.12 19.65
N VAL A 265 1.50 -9.96 19.26
CA VAL A 265 1.18 -8.86 20.18
C VAL A 265 -0.31 -8.60 20.29
N GLY A 266 -1.13 -9.41 19.60
CA GLY A 266 -2.58 -9.28 19.59
C GLY A 266 -3.07 -7.93 19.08
N VAL A 267 -2.46 -7.38 18.02
CA VAL A 267 -2.90 -6.11 17.42
C VAL A 267 -3.47 -6.38 16.04
N VAL A 268 -4.65 -5.80 15.76
CA VAL A 268 -5.17 -5.65 14.40
C VAL A 268 -5.30 -4.16 14.09
N THR A 269 -4.90 -3.76 12.89
CA THR A 269 -5.04 -2.39 12.40
C THR A 269 -5.35 -2.38 10.92
N THR A 270 -6.34 -1.59 10.51
CA THR A 270 -6.71 -1.44 9.10
C THR A 270 -7.43 -0.12 8.85
N THR A 271 -7.48 0.29 7.59
CA THR A 271 -8.43 1.27 7.09
C THR A 271 -9.46 0.52 6.24
N MET A 272 -10.74 0.72 6.55
CA MET A 272 -11.84 0.04 5.89
C MET A 272 -12.62 0.99 5.02
N ASP A 273 -12.97 0.54 3.83
CA ASP A 273 -13.97 1.18 3.00
C ASP A 273 -15.37 0.75 3.43
N THR A 274 -16.32 1.67 3.35
CA THR A 274 -17.71 1.42 3.72
C THR A 274 -18.64 1.55 2.52
N THR A 275 -19.65 0.69 2.44
CA THR A 275 -20.72 0.80 1.46
C THR A 275 -22.06 0.56 2.14
N LEU A 276 -23.05 1.41 1.85
CA LEU A 276 -24.41 1.30 2.35
C LEU A 276 -25.41 1.78 1.29
N GLU A 277 -26.64 1.28 1.35
CA GLU A 277 -27.68 1.59 0.38
C GLU A 277 -28.92 2.19 1.04
N ARG A 278 -29.47 3.25 0.46
CA ARG A 278 -30.72 3.84 0.95
C ARG A 278 -31.92 2.99 0.50
N LEU A 279 -32.71 2.51 1.45
CA LEU A 279 -33.80 1.56 1.21
C LEU A 279 -34.92 2.09 0.31
N SER A 280 -35.09 3.42 0.25
CA SER A 280 -36.17 4.03 -0.54
C SER A 280 -35.98 3.97 -2.05
N ASP A 281 -34.73 4.01 -2.52
CA ASP A 281 -34.40 4.21 -3.94
C ASP A 281 -33.14 3.49 -4.42
N GLY A 282 -32.46 2.76 -3.54
CA GLY A 282 -31.26 1.99 -3.89
C GLY A 282 -30.01 2.84 -4.13
N ALA A 283 -30.04 4.12 -3.72
CA ALA A 283 -28.87 4.97 -3.87
C ALA A 283 -27.74 4.52 -2.92
N ARG A 284 -26.52 4.41 -3.45
CA ARG A 284 -25.34 3.96 -2.70
C ARG A 284 -24.56 5.13 -2.10
N PHE A 285 -24.10 4.93 -0.87
CA PHE A 285 -23.33 5.89 -0.09
C PHE A 285 -22.15 5.19 0.58
N THR A 286 -21.26 6.00 1.14
CA THR A 286 -20.09 5.58 1.91
C THR A 286 -19.88 6.59 3.03
N PHE A 287 -19.37 6.12 4.18
CA PHE A 287 -18.83 6.99 5.23
C PHE A 287 -17.39 7.45 4.90
N GLY A 288 -16.84 6.97 3.79
CA GLY A 288 -15.43 7.13 3.46
C GLY A 288 -14.57 6.04 4.13
N PRO A 289 -13.25 6.19 4.03
CA PRO A 289 -12.31 5.31 4.72
C PRO A 289 -12.38 5.53 6.23
N LEU A 290 -12.48 4.43 6.99
CA LEU A 290 -12.57 4.42 8.44
C LEU A 290 -11.38 3.68 9.04
N ILE A 291 -10.70 4.29 10.00
CA ILE A 291 -9.66 3.63 10.78
C ILE A 291 -10.31 2.65 11.76
N PHE A 292 -9.70 1.47 11.90
CA PHE A 292 -10.03 0.51 12.93
C PHE A 292 -8.75 -0.10 13.50
N GLN A 293 -8.64 -0.06 14.82
CA GLN A 293 -7.56 -0.71 15.57
C GLN A 293 -8.12 -1.37 16.83
N ALA A 294 -7.72 -2.61 17.06
CA ALA A 294 -8.04 -3.33 18.29
C ALA A 294 -6.82 -4.04 18.85
N GLN A 295 -6.85 -4.23 20.18
CA GLN A 295 -5.78 -4.80 20.98
C GLN A 295 -6.34 -5.93 21.85
N LYS A 296 -5.70 -7.09 21.82
CA LYS A 296 -5.99 -8.23 22.68
C LYS A 296 -5.72 -7.88 24.14
N LEU A 297 -6.63 -8.30 25.03
CA LEU A 297 -6.54 -8.09 26.48
C LEU A 297 -5.62 -9.09 27.21
#